data_AF-A0A819WLI6-F1
#
_entry.id   AF-A0A819WLI6-F1
#
_cell.length_a   1.000
_cell.length_b   1.000
_cell.length_c   1.000
_cell.angle_alpha   90.00
_cell.angle_beta   90.00
_cell.angle_gamma   90.00
#
_symmetry.space_group_name_H-M   'P 1'
#
loop_
_entity.id
_entity.type
_entity.pdbx_description
1 polymer ?
#
loop_
_entity_poly.entity_id
_entity_poly.type
_entity_poly.pdbx_seq_one_letter_code
_entity_poly.pdbx_strand_id
1 'polypeptide(L)'
;YANKTTRWLHEQNIKFVPKQDNPPNVPQARPIEDFWSILACKVYEGGWEAKTELQLKRRIYQKIKEIDMNVVKHMMMSIRTKLRKI
;
A
#
# COMPACT_ATOMS: atom_id res chain seq x y z
N TYR A 1 -11.61 -16.00 -11.19
CA TYR A 1 -11.31 -14.57 -10.92
C TYR A 1 -9.92 -14.15 -11.39
N ALA A 2 -8.83 -14.82 -11.01
CA ALA A 2 -7.46 -14.44 -11.39
C ALA A 2 -7.21 -14.29 -12.91
N ASN A 3 -7.77 -15.17 -13.75
CA ASN A 3 -7.54 -15.13 -15.19
C ASN A 3 -8.11 -13.88 -15.87
N LYS A 4 -9.27 -13.37 -15.42
CA LYS A 4 -9.88 -12.16 -15.97
C LYS A 4 -9.06 -10.91 -15.62
N THR A 5 -8.62 -10.81 -14.37
CA THR A 5 -7.78 -9.69 -13.90
C THR A 5 -6.42 -9.69 -14.58
N THR A 6 -5.76 -10.85 -14.67
CA THR A 6 -4.45 -10.99 -15.31
C THR A 6 -4.52 -10.62 -16.79
N ARG A 7 -5.55 -11.12 -17.49
CA ARG A 7 -5.81 -10.77 -18.89
C ARG A 7 -6.00 -9.26 -19.07
N TRP A 8 -6.82 -8.65 -18.23
CA TRP A 8 -7.04 -7.20 -18.28
C TRP A 8 -5.75 -6.41 -18.04
N LEU A 9 -4.91 -6.81 -17.06
CA LEU A 9 -3.62 -6.16 -16.82
C LEU A 9 -2.69 -6.24 -18.04
N HIS A 10 -2.67 -7.39 -18.72
CA HIS A 10 -1.94 -7.55 -19.98
C HIS A 10 -2.51 -6.67 -21.10
N GLU A 11 -3.83 -6.66 -21.29
CA GLU A 11 -4.51 -5.84 -22.30
C GLU A 11 -4.27 -4.34 -22.07
N GLN A 12 -4.17 -3.90 -20.82
CA GLN A 12 -3.84 -2.51 -20.45
C GLN A 12 -2.33 -2.22 -20.39
N ASN A 13 -1.47 -3.19 -20.72
CA ASN A 13 -0.02 -3.08 -20.65
C ASN A 13 0.52 -2.63 -19.27
N ILE A 14 -0.16 -3.04 -18.20
CA ILE A 14 0.22 -2.75 -16.82
C ILE A 14 1.24 -3.79 -16.38
N LYS A 15 2.43 -3.35 -15.96
CA LYS A 15 3.44 -4.25 -15.39
C LYS A 15 2.98 -4.74 -14.02
N PHE A 16 3.01 -6.05 -13.82
CA PHE A 16 2.70 -6.68 -12.54
C PHE A 16 3.65 -7.85 -12.27
N VAL A 17 3.74 -8.27 -11.02
CA VAL A 17 4.54 -9.44 -10.61
C VAL A 17 3.71 -10.70 -10.78
N PRO A 18 4.15 -11.69 -11.59
CA PRO A 18 3.46 -12.96 -11.73
C PRO A 18 3.31 -13.70 -10.40
N LYS A 19 2.30 -14.57 -10.29
CA LYS A 19 1.99 -15.28 -9.04
C LYS A 19 3.18 -16.11 -8.54
N GLN A 20 3.90 -16.77 -9.45
CA GLN A 20 5.08 -17.58 -9.12
C GLN A 20 6.23 -16.77 -8.51
N ASP A 21 6.32 -15.48 -8.84
CA ASP A 21 7.38 -14.57 -8.37
C ASP A 21 6.91 -13.71 -7.18
N ASN A 22 5.66 -13.88 -6.72
CA ASN A 22 5.06 -13.16 -5.60
C ASN A 22 4.74 -14.15 -4.46
N PRO A 23 5.72 -14.53 -3.64
CA PRO A 23 5.54 -15.53 -2.60
C PRO A 23 4.48 -15.12 -1.56
N PRO A 24 3.66 -16.07 -1.08
CA PRO A 24 2.70 -15.79 -0.01
C PRO A 24 3.42 -15.44 1.30
N ASN A 25 2.74 -14.73 2.20
CA ASN A 25 3.22 -14.46 3.57
C ASN A 25 4.55 -13.69 3.70
N VAL A 26 4.95 -12.92 2.68
CA VAL A 26 6.11 -12.01 2.74
C VAL A 26 5.68 -10.53 2.82
N PRO A 27 5.14 -10.05 3.96
CA PRO A 27 4.69 -8.65 4.11
C PRO A 27 5.84 -7.65 3.89
N GLN A 28 7.08 -8.02 4.21
CA GLN A 28 8.25 -7.16 4.02
C GLN A 28 8.53 -6.83 2.54
N ALA A 29 8.02 -7.64 1.61
CA ALA A 29 8.09 -7.39 0.17
C ALA A 29 6.97 -6.44 -0.32
N ARG A 30 6.07 -6.01 0.56
CA ARG A 30 4.87 -5.23 0.24
C ARG A 30 4.90 -3.88 0.97
N PRO A 31 5.64 -2.86 0.48
CA PRO A 31 5.70 -1.55 1.13
C PRO A 31 4.35 -0.83 1.25
N ILE A 32 3.35 -1.29 0.51
CA ILE A 32 1.99 -0.80 0.66
C ILE A 32 1.44 -1.07 2.07
N GLU A 33 1.87 -2.15 2.74
CA GLU A 33 1.49 -2.45 4.13
C GLU A 33 2.13 -1.46 5.12
N ASP A 34 3.40 -1.10 4.91
CA ASP A 34 4.08 -0.04 5.68
C ASP A 34 3.35 1.30 5.50
N PHE A 35 2.99 1.63 4.26
CA PHE A 35 2.23 2.83 3.94
C PHE A 35 0.86 2.87 4.65
N TRP A 36 0.12 1.76 4.62
CA TRP A 36 -1.17 1.67 5.32
C TRP A 36 -1.00 1.81 6.83
N SER A 37 0.06 1.27 7.40
CA SER A 37 0.36 1.40 8.83
C SER A 37 0.62 2.86 9.22
N ILE A 38 1.43 3.58 8.43
CA ILE A 38 1.68 5.02 8.65
C ILE A 38 0.38 5.83 8.53
N LEU A 39 -0.42 5.56 7.51
CA LEU A 39 -1.69 6.25 7.31
C LEU A 39 -2.66 5.97 8.46
N ALA A 40 -2.77 4.72 8.92
CA ALA A 40 -3.62 4.35 10.04
C ALA A 40 -3.21 5.09 11.32
N CYS A 41 -1.91 5.12 11.64
CA CYS A 41 -1.40 5.90 12.79
C CYS A 41 -1.82 7.37 12.71
N LYS A 42 -1.77 8.00 11.53
CA LYS A 42 -2.21 9.40 11.34
C LYS A 42 -3.73 9.57 11.43
N VAL A 43 -4.50 8.63 10.90
CA VAL A 43 -5.97 8.69 10.91
C VAL A 43 -6.50 8.65 12.34
N TYR A 44 -5.98 7.72 13.15
CA TYR A 44 -6.41 7.43 14.53
C TYR A 44 -5.59 8.16 15.61
N GLU A 45 -4.73 9.10 15.21
CA GLU A 45 -3.93 9.93 16.11
C GLU A 45 -4.80 10.60 17.19
N GLY A 46 -4.34 10.56 18.44
CA GLY A 46 -5.03 11.17 19.57
C GLY A 46 -6.33 10.45 19.99
N GLY A 47 -6.49 9.17 19.63
CA GLY A 47 -7.71 8.42 19.94
C GLY A 47 -8.91 8.87 19.10
N TRP A 48 -8.66 9.45 17.93
CA TRP A 48 -9.72 9.86 17.03
C TRP A 48 -10.49 8.66 16.51
N GLU A 49 -11.82 8.71 16.56
CA GLU A 49 -12.70 7.66 16.03
C GLU A 49 -13.72 8.25 15.06
N ALA A 50 -14.03 7.50 14.00
CA ALA A 50 -15.06 7.87 13.05
C ALA A 50 -16.43 7.39 13.53
N LYS A 51 -17.42 8.30 13.51
CA LYS A 51 -18.84 7.96 13.79
C LYS A 51 -19.62 7.58 12.54
N THR A 52 -19.10 7.94 11.36
CA THR A 52 -19.70 7.62 10.06
C THR A 52 -18.63 7.31 9.01
N GLU A 53 -19.01 6.55 7.99
CA GLU A 53 -18.15 6.25 6.85
C GLU A 53 -17.68 7.52 6.12
N LEU A 54 -18.56 8.52 5.97
CA LEU A 54 -18.22 9.79 5.35
C LEU A 54 -17.14 10.55 6.12
N GLN A 55 -17.22 10.53 7.45
CA GLN A 55 -16.22 11.14 8.32
C GLN A 55 -14.87 10.42 8.17
N LEU A 56 -14.87 9.08 8.15
CA LEU A 56 -13.66 8.28 7.93
C LEU A 56 -13.02 8.59 6.58
N LYS A 57 -13.80 8.59 5.48
CA LYS A 57 -13.30 8.92 4.14
C LYS A 57 -12.64 10.29 4.12
N ARG A 58 -13.32 11.32 4.64
CA ARG A 58 -12.78 12.69 4.72
C ARG A 58 -11.47 12.75 5.50
N ARG A 59 -11.40 12.07 6.65
CA ARG A 59 -10.18 11.99 7.47
C ARG A 59 -9.04 11.32 6.72
N ILE A 60 -9.28 10.20 6.04
CA ILE A 60 -8.29 9.51 5.20
C ILE A 60 -7.74 10.46 4.13
N TYR A 61 -8.60 11.16 3.38
CA TYR A 61 -8.18 12.12 2.34
C TYR A 61 -7.42 13.33 2.89
N GLN A 62 -7.69 13.74 4.13
CA GLN A 62 -6.91 14.80 4.79
C GLN A 62 -5.54 14.26 5.20
N LYS A 63 -5.49 13.13 5.90
CA LYS A 63 -4.25 12.57 6.45
C LYS A 63 -3.29 12.06 5.40
N ILE A 64 -3.77 11.56 4.26
CA ILE A 64 -2.91 11.14 3.16
C ILE A 64 -2.11 12.30 2.58
N LYS A 65 -2.66 13.53 2.59
CA LYS A 65 -1.97 14.74 2.10
C LYS A 65 -0.84 15.20 3.03
N GLU A 66 -0.84 14.76 4.28
CA GLU A 66 0.21 15.04 5.26
C GLU A 66 1.39 14.06 5.14
N ILE A 67 1.28 12.99 4.34
CA ILE A 67 2.37 12.04 4.13
C ILE A 67 3.32 12.61 3.06
N ASP A 68 4.57 12.83 3.43
CA ASP A 68 5.60 13.27 2.50
C ASP A 68 5.82 12.23 1.39
N MET A 69 5.70 12.68 0.14
CA MET A 69 5.91 11.85 -1.04
C MET A 69 7.32 11.23 -1.08
N ASN A 70 8.33 11.89 -0.49
CA ASN A 70 9.68 11.32 -0.40
C ASN A 70 9.71 10.08 0.48
N VAL A 71 8.93 10.04 1.57
CA VAL A 71 8.79 8.84 2.41
C VAL A 71 8.22 7.69 1.58
N VAL A 72 7.18 7.95 0.78
CA VAL A 72 6.57 6.95 -0.12
C VAL A 72 7.58 6.44 -1.16
N LYS A 73 8.31 7.35 -1.81
CA LYS A 73 9.34 6.99 -2.79
C LYS A 73 10.44 6.13 -2.16
N HIS A 74 10.96 6.53 -1.00
CA HIS A 74 11.99 5.76 -0.29
C HIS A 74 11.50 4.37 0.10
N MET A 75 10.26 4.23 0.59
CA MET A 75 9.66 2.92 0.90
C MET A 75 9.69 1.99 -0.32
N MET A 76 9.26 2.48 -1.49
CA MET A 76 9.24 1.71 -2.72
C MET A 76 10.65 1.37 -3.23
N MET A 77 11.61 2.30 -3.13
CA MET A 77 13.00 2.06 -3.55
C MET A 77 13.72 1.04 -2.66
N SER A 78 13.33 0.95 -1.38
CA SER A 78 13.98 0.06 -0.40
C SER A 78 13.66 -1.44 -0.60
N ILE A 79 12.66 -1.79 -1.42
CA ILE A 79 12.19 -3.19 -1.61
C ILE A 79 13.35 -4.11 -1.97
N ARG A 80 14.19 -3.72 -2.92
CA ARG A 80 15.32 -4.56 -3.38
C ARG A 80 16.25 -4.91 -2.22
N THR A 81 16.51 -3.96 -1.32
CA THR A 81 17.37 -4.17 -0.15
C THR A 81 16.67 -5.05 0.89
N LYS A 82 15.36 -4.89 1.10
CA LYS A 82 14.56 -5.75 1.99
C LYS A 82 14.55 -7.19 1.50
N LEU A 83 14.30 -7.41 0.21
CA LEU A 83 14.28 -8.74 -0.42
C LEU A 83 15.62 -9.49 -0.31
N ARG A 84 16.76 -8.81 -0.26
CA ARG A 84 18.07 -9.45 -0.06
C ARG A 84 18.31 -9.97 1.35
N LYS A 85 17.48 -9.58 2.32
CA LYS A 85 17.60 -9.94 3.74
C LYS A 85 16.60 -11.02 4.16
N ILE A 86 15.79 -11.50 3.22
CA ILE A 86 14.77 -12.55 3.39
C ILE A 86 15.28 -13.75 2.63
#